data_AF-A0A970GC18-F1
#
_entry.id   AF-A0A970GC18-F1
#
_cell.length_a   1.000
_cell.length_b   1.000
_cell.length_c   1.000
_cell.angle_alpha   90.00
_cell.angle_beta   90.00
_cell.angle_gamma   90.00
#
_symmetry.space_group_name_H-M   'P 1'
#
loop_
_entity.id
_entity.type
_entity.pdbx_description
1 polymer ?
#
loop_
_entity_poly.entity_id
_entity_poly.type
_entity_poly.pdbx_seq_one_letter_code
_entity_poly.pdbx_strand_id
1 'polypeptide(L)'
;FEQSVCSLGLSFMQHYAFKDHYAFSNTFLPQKMLELNPDFILCTQKDIMKLAKYESLKNRLLALELEYSMENKEGFVNQVLKFVR
;
A
#
# COMPACT_ATOMS: atom_id res chain seq x y z
N PHE A 1 3.63 -8.22 -1.98
CA PHE A 1 2.56 -7.73 -1.11
C PHE A 1 1.86 -8.88 -0.39
N GLU A 2 1.14 -9.76 -1.10
CA GLU A 2 0.47 -10.94 -0.51
C GLU A 2 1.37 -11.77 0.41
N GLN A 3 2.56 -12.14 -0.07
CA GLN A 3 3.54 -12.89 0.73
C GLN A 3 3.91 -12.16 2.04
N SER A 4 4.07 -10.84 1.99
CA SER A 4 4.37 -10.01 3.17
C SER A 4 3.21 -10.04 4.17
N VAL A 5 1.97 -9.89 3.69
CA VAL A 5 0.76 -9.98 4.53
C VAL A 5 0.67 -11.35 5.21
N CYS A 6 0.86 -12.44 4.46
CA CYS A 6 0.88 -13.79 5.02
C CYS A 6 2.00 -14.00 6.04
N SER A 7 3.21 -13.47 5.79
CA SER A 7 4.34 -13.58 6.73
C SER A 7 4.12 -12.83 8.05
N LEU A 8 3.24 -11.82 8.05
CA LEU A 8 2.82 -11.11 9.26
C LEU A 8 1.70 -11.86 10.03
N GLY A 9 1.31 -13.04 9.57
CA GLY A 9 0.24 -13.84 10.19
C GLY A 9 -1.16 -13.33 9.90
N LEU A 10 -1.32 -12.42 8.93
CA LEU A 10 -2.62 -11.89 8.53
C LEU A 10 -3.27 -12.81 7.48
N SER A 11 -4.57 -13.03 7.63
CA SER A 11 -5.42 -13.69 6.62
C SER A 11 -6.29 -12.66 5.90
N PHE A 12 -6.64 -12.93 4.64
CA PHE A 12 -7.56 -12.11 3.85
C PHE A 12 -8.62 -12.97 3.19
N MET A 13 -9.84 -12.44 3.06
CA MET A 13 -10.94 -13.16 2.39
C MET A 13 -10.72 -13.22 0.87
N GLN A 14 -10.17 -12.16 0.29
CA GLN A 14 -9.97 -12.00 -1.14
C GLN A 14 -8.78 -11.09 -1.42
N HIS A 15 -7.94 -11.48 -2.38
CA HIS A 15 -6.85 -10.65 -2.89
C HIS A 15 -7.16 -10.19 -4.32
N TYR A 16 -6.90 -8.91 -4.59
CA TYR A 16 -7.04 -8.30 -5.92
C TYR A 16 -5.69 -7.77 -6.39
N ALA A 17 -5.12 -8.42 -7.40
CA ALA A 17 -3.87 -7.99 -8.02
C ALA A 17 -4.16 -7.04 -9.20
N PHE A 18 -3.64 -5.82 -9.12
CA PHE A 18 -3.72 -4.83 -10.20
C PHE A 18 -2.36 -4.69 -10.88
N LYS A 19 -2.38 -4.27 -12.15
CA LYS A 19 -1.15 -3.91 -12.87
C LYS A 19 -0.50 -2.68 -12.23
N ASP A 20 0.79 -2.51 -12.44
CA ASP A 20 1.45 -1.29 -11.99
C ASP A 20 0.81 -0.05 -12.64
N HIS A 21 0.86 1.07 -11.91
CA HIS A 21 0.22 2.33 -12.29
C HIS A 21 -1.30 2.26 -12.51
N TYR A 22 -1.98 1.24 -12.00
CA TYR A 22 -3.44 1.17 -12.08
C TYR A 22 -4.07 2.44 -11.46
N ALA A 23 -4.94 3.10 -12.23
CA ALA A 23 -5.44 4.43 -11.91
C ALA A 23 -6.63 4.41 -10.94
N PHE A 24 -7.29 3.25 -10.77
CA PHE A 24 -8.56 3.13 -10.06
C PHE A 24 -9.53 4.23 -10.51
N SER A 25 -9.76 4.40 -11.80
CA SER A 25 -10.59 5.49 -12.35
C SER A 25 -12.07 5.14 -12.42
N ASN A 26 -12.41 3.85 -12.43
CA ASN A 26 -13.79 3.37 -12.49
C ASN A 26 -14.34 3.07 -11.08
N THR A 27 -15.66 3.03 -10.96
CA THR A 27 -16.37 2.74 -9.70
C THR A 27 -16.53 1.25 -9.42
N PHE A 28 -16.04 0.37 -10.29
CA PHE A 28 -16.20 -1.07 -10.18
C PHE A 28 -15.61 -1.62 -8.88
N LEU A 29 -14.39 -1.21 -8.53
CA LEU A 29 -13.74 -1.68 -7.31
C LEU A 29 -14.49 -1.20 -6.05
N PRO A 30 -14.81 0.11 -5.89
CA PRO A 30 -15.67 0.55 -4.79
C PRO A 30 -16.99 -0.19 -4.67
N GLN A 31 -17.68 -0.45 -5.79
CA GLN A 31 -18.93 -1.21 -5.79
C GLN A 31 -18.72 -2.63 -5.27
N LYS A 32 -17.71 -3.34 -5.77
CA LYS A 32 -17.36 -4.67 -5.25
C LYS A 32 -17.00 -4.67 -3.77
N MET A 33 -16.29 -3.66 -3.30
CA MET A 33 -15.93 -3.54 -1.88
C MET A 33 -17.17 -3.26 -1.02
N LEU A 34 -18.16 -2.52 -1.53
CA LEU A 34 -19.43 -2.33 -0.85
C LEU A 34 -20.26 -3.62 -0.79
N GLU A 35 -20.28 -4.41 -1.87
CA GLU A 35 -20.98 -5.70 -1.93
C GLU A 35 -20.35 -6.75 -1.00
N LEU A 36 -19.01 -6.87 -1.02
CA LEU A 36 -18.29 -7.77 -0.12
C LEU A 36 -18.31 -7.32 1.33
N ASN A 37 -18.50 -6.01 1.54
CA ASN A 37 -18.54 -5.34 2.83
C ASN A 37 -17.46 -5.82 3.84
N PRO A 38 -16.17 -5.77 3.49
CA PRO A 38 -15.12 -6.16 4.42
C PRO A 38 -15.01 -5.15 5.57
N ASP A 39 -14.51 -5.61 6.72
CA ASP A 39 -14.17 -4.73 7.85
C ASP A 39 -13.02 -3.78 7.47
N PHE A 40 -11.99 -4.32 6.82
CA PHE A 40 -10.80 -3.59 6.39
C PHE A 40 -10.40 -3.93 4.96
N ILE A 41 -9.83 -2.94 4.28
CA ILE A 41 -9.23 -3.05 2.96
C ILE A 41 -7.76 -2.71 3.11
N LEU A 42 -6.90 -3.72 3.01
CA LEU A 42 -5.45 -3.56 3.11
C LEU A 42 -4.82 -3.41 1.73
N CYS A 43 -4.00 -2.38 1.54
CA CYS A 43 -3.30 -2.12 0.28
C CYS A 43 -1.88 -1.58 0.50
N THR A 44 -1.18 -1.20 -0.58
CA THR A 44 0.13 -0.54 -0.49
C THR A 44 -0.03 0.96 -0.17
N GLN A 45 1.01 1.60 0.36
CA GLN A 45 1.04 3.06 0.52
C GLN A 45 0.87 3.82 -0.81
N LYS A 46 1.28 3.24 -1.95
CA LYS A 46 1.09 3.86 -3.27
C LYS A 46 -0.38 3.84 -3.70
N ASP A 47 -1.10 2.76 -3.40
CA ASP A 47 -2.48 2.60 -3.85
C ASP A 47 -3.49 3.29 -2.94
N ILE A 48 -3.21 3.38 -1.62
CA ILE A 48 -4.10 4.09 -0.69
C ILE A 48 -4.30 5.55 -1.11
N MET A 49 -3.26 6.21 -1.64
CA MET A 49 -3.34 7.59 -2.14
C MET A 49 -4.35 7.74 -3.30
N LYS A 50 -4.52 6.70 -4.12
CA LYS A 50 -5.46 6.70 -5.25
C LYS A 50 -6.86 6.29 -4.83
N LEU A 51 -6.96 5.39 -3.86
CA LEU A 51 -8.23 4.85 -3.35
C LEU A 51 -8.92 5.79 -2.37
N ALA A 52 -8.16 6.63 -1.65
CA ALA A 52 -8.69 7.56 -0.65
C ALA A 52 -9.68 8.59 -1.22
N LYS A 53 -9.70 8.81 -2.54
CA LYS A 53 -10.71 9.64 -3.22
C LYS A 53 -12.13 9.06 -3.14
N TYR A 54 -12.27 7.76 -2.84
CA TYR A 54 -13.56 7.10 -2.65
C TYR A 54 -13.97 7.16 -1.18
N GLU A 55 -14.79 8.17 -0.82
CA GLU A 55 -15.24 8.38 0.56
C GLU A 55 -15.91 7.14 1.18
N SER A 56 -16.60 6.34 0.38
CA SER A 56 -17.25 5.08 0.82
C SER A 56 -16.29 3.99 1.32
N LEU A 57 -15.00 4.10 0.96
CA LEU A 57 -13.96 3.15 1.36
C LEU A 57 -13.06 3.70 2.46
N LYS A 58 -13.02 5.02 2.64
CA LYS A 58 -12.02 5.75 3.43
C LYS A 58 -11.86 5.25 4.86
N ASN A 59 -12.96 4.98 5.56
CA ASN A 59 -12.93 4.53 6.95
C ASN A 59 -12.45 3.09 7.14
N ARG A 60 -12.24 2.35 6.05
CA ARG A 60 -11.81 0.95 6.04
C ARG A 60 -10.47 0.73 5.34
N LEU A 61 -9.92 1.76 4.70
CA LEU A 61 -8.67 1.68 3.96
C LEU A 61 -7.49 1.73 4.93
N LEU A 62 -6.66 0.70 4.87
CA LEU A 62 -5.38 0.61 5.56
C LEU A 62 -4.27 0.38 4.53
N ALA A 63 -3.10 0.93 4.81
CA ALA A 63 -1.90 0.66 4.03
C ALA A 63 -0.91 -0.13 4.88
N LEU A 64 -0.30 -1.16 4.30
CA LEU A 64 0.86 -1.78 4.92
C LEU A 64 2.06 -0.84 4.69
N GLU A 65 2.57 -0.29 5.79
CA GLU A 65 3.75 0.57 5.79
C GLU A 65 5.03 -0.25 5.68
N LEU A 66 5.92 0.20 4.81
CA LEU A 66 7.27 -0.35 4.68
C LEU A 66 8.22 0.47 5.53
N GLU A 67 8.62 -0.10 6.66
CA GLU A 67 9.71 0.45 7.46
C GLU A 67 11.06 0.07 6.83
N TYR A 68 12.00 1.02 6.87
CA TYR A 68 13.37 0.77 6.43
C TYR A 68 14.35 1.21 7.50
N SER A 69 15.39 0.39 7.68
CA SER A 69 16.54 0.70 8.52
C SER A 69 17.80 0.56 7.69
N MET A 70 18.74 1.48 7.88
CA MET A 70 20.05 1.44 7.25
C MET A 70 21.11 1.62 8.32
N GLU A 71 22.00 0.63 8.44
CA GLU A 71 23.19 0.76 9.28
C GLU A 71 24.14 1.82 8.70
N ASN A 72 24.76 2.62 9.58
CA ASN A 72 25.66 3.71 9.20
C ASN A 72 25.07 4.70 8.16
N LYS A 73 23.81 5.09 8.34
CA LYS A 73 23.12 6.08 7.50
C LYS A 73 23.95 7.35 7.28
N GLU A 74 24.58 7.86 8.33
CA GLU A 74 25.43 9.06 8.25
C GLU A 74 26.65 8.86 7.33
N GLY A 75 27.35 7.73 7.47
CA GLY A 75 28.49 7.40 6.63
C GLY A 75 28.11 7.31 5.16
N PHE A 76 26.99 6.66 4.85
CA PHE A 76 26.46 6.57 3.48
C PHE A 76 26.13 7.96 2.92
N VAL A 77 25.39 8.78 3.67
CA VAL A 77 25.03 10.15 3.24
C VAL A 77 26.28 10.98 2.97
N ASN A 78 27.30 10.90 3.83
CA ASN A 78 28.55 11.62 3.64
C ASN A 78 29.32 11.17 2.38
N GLN A 79 29.27 9.89 2.01
CA GLN A 79 29.87 9.40 0.77
C GLN A 79 29.13 9.94 -0.46
N VAL A 80 27.79 9.90 -0.45
CA VAL A 80 26.98 10.45 -1.55
C VAL A 80 27.28 11.94 -1.75
N LEU A 81 27.33 12.71 -0.67
CA LEU A 81 27.60 14.15 -0.72
C LEU A 81 29.01 14.49 -1.23
N LYS A 82 30.00 13.62 -0.99
CA LYS A 82 31.36 13.77 -1.55
C LYS A 82 31.42 13.46 -3.04
N PHE A 83 30.58 12.55 -3.54
CA PHE A 83 30.55 12.17 -4.95
C PHE A 83 29.81 13.20 -5.83
N VAL A 84 28.80 13.88 -5.26
CA VAL A 84 27.99 14.89 -5.98
C VAL A 84 28.66 16.27 -6.03
N ARG A 85 29.67 16.50 -5.19
CA ARG A 85 30.51 17.72 -5.20
C ARG A 85 31.74 17.52 -6.06
#